data_AF-A0A7C2LHC1-F1
#
_entry.id   AF-A0A7C2LHC1-F1
#
_cell.length_a   1.000
_cell.length_b   1.000
_cell.length_c   1.000
_cell.angle_alpha   90.00
_cell.angle_beta   90.00
_cell.angle_gamma   90.00
#
_symmetry.space_group_name_H-M   'P 1'
#
loop_
_entity.id
_entity.type
_entity.pdbx_description
1 polymer ?
#
loop_
_entity_poly.entity_id
_entity_poly.type
_entity_poly.pdbx_seq_one_letter_code
_entity_poly.pdbx_strand_id
1 'polypeptide(L)'
;MWKYLQISLLLSGLLFSCSLADLSSFNTQVFPAARDQILAETDAVWIEFSEPVEKEGAEMLFRVLSPSGSHEGDFFWVGTRLVFTPQPGWDRGVRYVLSFQGEVETEGGRRFQVAESVPFFAVTNDLPPLLTGVTPVPGGILGSGDAVTFTFSKEMDVTSSIDDWLNLSPDADITHEWQSAGTVLVVRPRTLWQALALYSWTLKPLLKDSLGIALSREYTGTFLVQNPAAPPPEVASLKPAIVDWEFGFPDTSYPELTRAASTQDAWIGFKDAIRINFLYRIPPSLHSRVTLPALISSP
;
A
#
# COMPACT_ATOMS: atom_id res chain seq x y z
N MET A 1 18.18 -89.88 -35.14
CA MET A 1 17.93 -88.72 -36.02
C MET A 1 16.57 -88.15 -35.67
N TRP A 2 16.55 -87.17 -34.77
CA TRP A 2 15.36 -86.51 -34.21
C TRP A 2 15.60 -85.02 -34.40
N LYS A 3 14.61 -84.29 -34.94
CA LYS A 3 14.33 -82.84 -34.81
C LYS A 3 14.02 -82.18 -36.16
N TYR A 4 12.77 -82.30 -36.60
CA TYR A 4 12.12 -81.29 -37.43
C TYR A 4 10.66 -81.20 -37.00
N LEU A 5 10.44 -80.62 -35.83
CA LEU A 5 9.12 -80.19 -35.39
C LEU A 5 9.31 -78.93 -34.55
N GLN A 6 8.49 -77.93 -34.81
CA GLN A 6 8.38 -76.63 -34.13
C GLN A 6 9.27 -75.50 -34.64
N ILE A 7 8.91 -74.94 -35.80
CA ILE A 7 9.01 -73.49 -36.05
C ILE A 7 7.71 -73.07 -36.75
N SER A 8 6.59 -73.14 -36.03
CA SER A 8 5.31 -72.62 -36.48
C SER A 8 4.51 -72.22 -35.25
N LEU A 9 4.93 -71.14 -34.60
CA LEU A 9 4.13 -70.31 -33.68
C LEU A 9 5.05 -69.23 -33.08
N LEU A 10 5.32 -68.14 -33.81
CA LEU A 10 5.92 -66.92 -33.24
C LEU A 10 5.90 -65.79 -34.30
N LEU A 11 4.76 -65.58 -34.96
CA LEU A 11 4.61 -64.48 -35.92
C LEU A 11 3.17 -63.93 -35.99
N SER A 12 2.45 -63.90 -34.86
CA SER A 12 1.04 -63.47 -34.83
C SER A 12 0.69 -62.60 -33.60
N GLY A 13 1.58 -61.69 -33.21
CA GLY A 13 1.37 -60.88 -32.00
C GLY A 13 2.00 -59.50 -31.99
N LEU A 14 2.18 -58.84 -33.14
CA LEU A 14 2.84 -57.52 -33.23
C LEU A 14 2.08 -56.48 -34.06
N LEU A 15 0.75 -56.61 -34.19
CA LEU A 15 -0.08 -55.67 -34.96
C LEU A 15 -1.24 -55.11 -34.14
N PHE A 16 -1.01 -54.54 -32.96
CA PHE A 16 -1.99 -53.68 -32.28
C PHE A 16 -1.34 -52.61 -31.39
N SER A 17 -0.34 -51.89 -31.91
CA SER A 17 0.04 -50.60 -31.30
C SER A 17 0.16 -49.50 -32.36
N CYS A 18 -0.82 -49.41 -33.26
CA CYS A 18 -1.16 -48.13 -33.86
C CYS A 18 -2.08 -47.39 -32.88
N SER A 19 -1.50 -46.91 -31.78
CA SER A 19 -1.95 -45.64 -31.22
C SER A 19 -1.63 -44.61 -32.31
N LEU A 20 -2.64 -44.23 -33.09
CA LEU A 20 -2.52 -43.15 -34.05
C LEU A 20 -2.04 -41.93 -33.27
N ALA A 21 -0.85 -41.42 -33.58
CA ALA A 21 -0.38 -40.16 -33.02
C ALA A 21 -1.42 -39.08 -33.37
N ASP A 22 -2.15 -38.61 -32.36
CA ASP A 22 -3.09 -37.50 -32.51
C ASP A 22 -2.29 -36.21 -32.65
N LEU A 23 -2.25 -35.69 -33.88
CA LEU A 23 -1.55 -34.48 -34.28
C LEU A 23 -2.43 -33.22 -34.16
N SER A 24 -3.57 -33.28 -33.47
CA SER A 24 -4.38 -32.09 -33.21
C SER A 24 -3.55 -31.04 -32.45
N SER A 25 -3.59 -29.81 -32.94
CA SER A 25 -2.92 -28.67 -32.31
C SER A 25 -3.76 -28.16 -31.13
N PHE A 26 -3.13 -28.06 -29.96
CA PHE A 26 -3.73 -27.43 -28.79
C PHE A 26 -3.58 -25.91 -28.88
N ASN A 27 -4.69 -25.18 -28.86
CA ASN A 27 -4.70 -23.72 -28.95
C ASN A 27 -5.57 -23.12 -27.85
N THR A 28 -5.22 -21.90 -27.44
CA THR A 28 -5.92 -21.11 -26.45
C THR A 28 -6.45 -19.82 -27.06
N GLN A 29 -7.61 -19.37 -26.57
CA GLN A 29 -8.11 -18.01 -26.80
C GLN A 29 -8.38 -17.37 -25.44
N VAL A 30 -8.13 -16.08 -25.33
CA VAL A 30 -8.30 -15.34 -24.07
C VAL A 30 -9.15 -14.10 -24.29
N PHE A 31 -9.89 -13.74 -23.25
CA PHE A 31 -10.49 -12.43 -23.11
C PHE A 31 -10.07 -11.85 -21.76
N PRO A 32 -9.42 -10.68 -21.76
CA PRO A 32 -9.26 -9.73 -22.87
C PRO A 32 -8.33 -10.23 -23.98
N ALA A 33 -8.59 -9.85 -25.23
CA ALA A 33 -7.89 -10.39 -26.39
C ALA A 33 -6.70 -9.51 -26.85
N ALA A 34 -6.63 -8.28 -26.35
CA ALA A 34 -5.59 -7.33 -26.69
C ALA A 34 -5.01 -6.66 -25.45
N ARG A 35 -3.73 -6.26 -25.55
CA ARG A 35 -3.05 -5.47 -24.54
C ARG A 35 -3.80 -4.16 -24.30
N ASP A 36 -4.00 -3.82 -23.04
CA ASP A 36 -4.62 -2.58 -22.57
C ASP A 36 -6.08 -2.38 -23.03
N GLN A 37 -6.78 -3.46 -23.39
CA GLN A 37 -8.22 -3.43 -23.64
C GLN A 37 -8.96 -2.92 -22.39
N ILE A 38 -9.98 -2.09 -22.58
CA ILE A 38 -10.84 -1.57 -21.50
C ILE A 38 -12.06 -2.47 -21.36
N LEU A 39 -12.29 -2.99 -20.16
CA LEU A 39 -13.41 -3.87 -19.82
C LEU A 39 -14.52 -3.10 -19.11
N ALA A 40 -15.77 -3.50 -19.31
CA ALA A 40 -16.89 -2.99 -18.54
C ALA A 40 -16.87 -3.52 -17.09
N GLU A 41 -17.61 -2.86 -16.20
CA GLU A 41 -17.65 -3.16 -14.76
C GLU A 41 -18.10 -4.59 -14.43
N THR A 42 -18.90 -5.20 -15.30
CA THR A 42 -19.44 -6.55 -15.15
C THR A 42 -18.80 -7.58 -16.09
N ASP A 43 -17.80 -7.19 -16.88
CA ASP A 43 -17.18 -8.12 -17.82
C ASP A 43 -16.41 -9.20 -17.05
N ALA A 44 -16.62 -10.46 -17.42
CA ALA A 44 -15.79 -11.56 -16.96
C ALA A 44 -14.52 -11.67 -17.82
N VAL A 45 -13.46 -12.23 -17.26
CA VAL A 45 -12.26 -12.61 -18.03
C VAL A 45 -12.21 -14.12 -18.16
N TRP A 46 -11.68 -14.62 -19.27
CA TRP A 46 -11.73 -16.06 -19.54
C TRP A 46 -10.60 -16.54 -20.43
N ILE A 47 -10.35 -17.85 -20.37
CA ILE A 47 -9.52 -18.60 -21.30
C ILE A 47 -10.34 -19.76 -21.85
N GLU A 48 -10.26 -19.97 -23.16
CA GLU A 48 -10.93 -21.05 -23.88
C GLU A 48 -9.89 -21.96 -24.52
N PHE A 49 -10.03 -23.26 -24.26
CA PHE A 49 -9.16 -24.30 -24.80
C PHE A 49 -9.79 -24.91 -26.05
N SER A 50 -8.97 -25.30 -27.02
CA SER A 50 -9.44 -25.98 -28.24
C SER A 50 -10.02 -27.37 -28.00
N GLU A 51 -9.83 -27.94 -26.81
CA GLU A 51 -10.31 -29.26 -26.40
C GLU A 51 -10.52 -29.34 -24.87
N PRO A 52 -11.23 -30.37 -24.35
CA PRO A 52 -11.43 -30.56 -22.91
C PRO A 52 -10.13 -30.76 -22.13
N VAL A 53 -10.02 -30.09 -20.99
CA VAL A 53 -8.86 -30.13 -20.08
C VAL A 53 -9.26 -30.53 -18.67
N GLU A 54 -8.29 -31.02 -17.91
CA GLU A 54 -8.42 -31.25 -16.47
C GLU A 54 -8.66 -29.90 -15.77
N LYS A 55 -9.81 -29.77 -15.11
CA LYS A 55 -10.37 -28.49 -14.71
C LYS A 55 -9.69 -27.91 -13.47
N GLU A 56 -9.42 -28.72 -12.46
CA GLU A 56 -8.84 -28.25 -11.19
C GLU A 56 -7.42 -27.72 -11.44
N GLY A 57 -6.63 -28.44 -12.24
CA GLY A 57 -5.30 -28.02 -12.67
C GLY A 57 -5.34 -26.73 -13.48
N ALA A 58 -6.27 -26.57 -14.42
CA ALA A 58 -6.41 -25.33 -15.19
C ALA A 58 -6.78 -24.12 -14.31
N GLU A 59 -7.71 -24.29 -13.36
CA GLU A 59 -8.05 -23.24 -12.38
C GLU A 59 -6.83 -22.83 -11.54
N MET A 60 -5.98 -23.78 -11.16
CA MET A 60 -4.74 -23.51 -10.43
C MET A 60 -3.73 -22.67 -11.21
N LEU A 61 -3.81 -22.57 -12.54
CA LEU A 61 -2.92 -21.75 -13.36
C LEU A 61 -3.46 -20.34 -13.64
N PHE A 62 -4.79 -20.15 -13.53
CA PHE A 62 -5.43 -18.87 -13.84
C PHE A 62 -5.30 -17.89 -12.68
N ARG A 63 -4.76 -16.70 -12.95
CA ARG A 63 -4.65 -15.59 -11.98
C ARG A 63 -5.07 -14.29 -12.64
N VAL A 64 -5.71 -13.42 -11.85
CA VAL A 64 -5.86 -12.01 -12.18
C VAL A 64 -5.04 -11.21 -11.17
N LEU A 65 -4.16 -10.35 -11.66
CA LEU A 65 -3.25 -9.56 -10.83
C LEU A 65 -3.61 -8.09 -10.93
N SER A 66 -3.63 -7.41 -9.79
CA SER A 66 -3.74 -5.97 -9.59
C SER A 66 -2.41 -5.41 -9.06
N PRO A 67 -2.21 -4.09 -9.00
CA PRO A 67 -1.05 -3.50 -8.34
C PRO A 67 -0.91 -3.89 -6.85
N SER A 68 -2.01 -4.23 -6.18
CA SER A 68 -2.07 -4.69 -4.78
C SER A 68 -1.87 -6.19 -4.59
N GLY A 69 -1.76 -6.98 -5.68
CA GLY A 69 -1.62 -8.43 -5.62
C GLY A 69 -2.71 -9.17 -6.39
N SER A 70 -2.98 -10.42 -6.04
CA SER A 70 -4.04 -11.20 -6.70
C SER A 70 -5.40 -10.54 -6.49
N HIS A 71 -6.18 -10.40 -7.56
CA HIS A 71 -7.58 -10.00 -7.48
C HIS A 71 -8.44 -11.24 -7.26
N GLU A 72 -9.37 -11.15 -6.32
CA GLU A 72 -10.25 -12.26 -5.95
C GLU A 72 -11.43 -12.39 -6.91
N GLY A 73 -11.96 -13.60 -7.03
CA GLY A 73 -13.08 -13.91 -7.91
C GLY A 73 -13.42 -15.40 -7.96
N ASP A 74 -14.55 -15.67 -8.57
CA ASP A 74 -15.10 -17.02 -8.71
C ASP A 74 -14.79 -17.60 -10.10
N PHE A 75 -14.53 -18.90 -10.13
CA PHE A 75 -14.39 -19.66 -11.36
C PHE A 75 -15.65 -20.44 -11.71
N PHE A 76 -15.95 -20.51 -12.99
CA PHE A 76 -16.94 -21.44 -13.53
C PHE A 76 -16.58 -21.87 -14.95
N TRP A 77 -17.14 -23.01 -15.38
CA TRP A 77 -16.87 -23.60 -16.69
C TRP A 77 -18.06 -23.51 -17.63
N VAL A 78 -17.80 -23.16 -18.89
CA VAL A 78 -18.76 -23.23 -20.00
C VAL A 78 -18.11 -23.98 -21.15
N GLY A 79 -18.43 -25.27 -21.31
CA GLY A 79 -17.73 -26.12 -22.30
C GLY A 79 -16.25 -26.25 -21.96
N THR A 80 -15.38 -25.83 -22.89
CA THR A 80 -13.91 -25.79 -22.74
C THR A 80 -13.41 -24.40 -22.29
N ARG A 81 -14.31 -23.52 -21.84
CA ARG A 81 -13.95 -22.18 -21.36
C ARG A 81 -13.97 -22.13 -19.84
N LEU A 82 -12.85 -21.71 -19.27
CA LEU A 82 -12.73 -21.31 -17.87
C LEU A 82 -12.99 -19.81 -17.75
N VAL A 83 -14.02 -19.44 -17.00
CA VAL A 83 -14.44 -18.06 -16.80
C VAL A 83 -14.18 -17.64 -15.36
N PHE A 84 -13.57 -16.47 -15.20
CA PHE A 84 -13.33 -15.80 -13.92
C PHE A 84 -14.24 -14.57 -13.81
N THR A 85 -15.00 -14.50 -12.73
CA THR A 85 -15.81 -13.33 -12.38
C THR A 85 -15.22 -12.66 -11.13
N PRO A 86 -14.81 -11.39 -11.20
CA PRO A 86 -14.21 -10.69 -10.07
C PRO A 86 -15.18 -10.59 -8.88
N GLN A 87 -14.68 -10.84 -7.67
CA GLN A 87 -15.39 -10.58 -6.42
C GLN A 87 -14.45 -9.98 -5.38
N PRO A 88 -14.66 -8.72 -4.94
CA PRO A 88 -15.63 -7.76 -5.48
C PRO A 88 -15.34 -7.42 -6.95
N GLY A 89 -16.27 -6.74 -7.62
CA GLY A 89 -16.15 -6.34 -9.03
C GLY A 89 -14.90 -5.50 -9.34
N TRP A 90 -14.76 -5.04 -10.58
CA TRP A 90 -13.55 -4.34 -10.99
C TRP A 90 -13.39 -2.95 -10.37
N ASP A 91 -12.18 -2.62 -9.92
CA ASP A 91 -11.84 -1.27 -9.50
C ASP A 91 -11.60 -0.36 -10.71
N ARG A 92 -12.40 0.70 -10.82
CA ARG A 92 -12.34 1.66 -11.94
C ARG A 92 -10.95 2.29 -12.06
N GLY A 93 -10.41 2.34 -13.27
CA GLY A 93 -9.10 2.94 -13.56
C GLY A 93 -7.90 2.08 -13.15
N VAL A 94 -8.13 0.86 -12.61
CA VAL A 94 -7.04 -0.06 -12.26
C VAL A 94 -6.62 -0.87 -13.48
N ARG A 95 -5.31 -1.04 -13.62
CA ARG A 95 -4.69 -1.89 -14.65
C ARG A 95 -4.43 -3.27 -14.07
N TYR A 96 -5.14 -4.25 -14.59
CA TYR A 96 -5.04 -5.66 -14.20
C TYR A 96 -4.20 -6.45 -15.21
N VAL A 97 -3.83 -7.67 -14.84
CA VAL A 97 -3.18 -8.66 -15.72
C VAL A 97 -3.89 -10.00 -15.57
N LEU A 98 -4.47 -10.50 -16.66
CA LEU A 98 -4.83 -11.92 -16.78
C LEU A 98 -3.53 -12.68 -17.01
N SER A 99 -3.23 -13.62 -16.12
CA SER A 99 -2.06 -14.50 -16.21
C SER A 99 -2.52 -15.95 -16.17
N PHE A 100 -2.15 -16.72 -17.19
CA PHE A 100 -2.33 -18.17 -17.22
C PHE A 100 -1.00 -18.81 -17.63
N GLN A 101 -0.29 -19.41 -16.67
CA GLN A 101 1.06 -19.91 -16.89
C GLN A 101 1.25 -21.28 -16.28
N GLY A 102 1.55 -22.28 -17.10
CA GLY A 102 1.90 -23.62 -16.65
C GLY A 102 1.58 -24.73 -17.64
N GLU A 103 1.66 -25.96 -17.14
CA GLU A 103 1.32 -27.16 -17.89
C GLU A 103 -0.16 -27.50 -17.73
N VAL A 104 -0.88 -27.58 -18.85
CA VAL A 104 -2.29 -28.01 -18.90
C VAL A 104 -2.34 -29.46 -19.37
N GLU A 105 -3.07 -30.30 -18.63
CA GLU A 105 -3.38 -31.67 -19.02
C GLU A 105 -4.76 -31.74 -19.66
N THR A 106 -4.86 -32.32 -20.85
CA THR A 106 -6.13 -32.62 -21.53
C THR A 106 -6.81 -33.82 -20.86
N GLU A 107 -8.13 -33.98 -20.99
CA GLU A 107 -8.81 -35.19 -20.49
C GLU A 107 -8.29 -36.49 -21.15
N GLY A 108 -7.65 -36.38 -22.32
CA GLY A 108 -6.96 -37.48 -23.00
C GLY A 108 -5.54 -37.77 -22.48
N GLY A 109 -5.07 -37.07 -21.43
CA GLY A 109 -3.76 -37.27 -20.80
C GLY A 109 -2.58 -36.62 -21.53
N ARG A 110 -2.81 -35.85 -22.60
CA ARG A 110 -1.78 -35.04 -23.26
C ARG A 110 -1.50 -33.78 -22.46
N ARG A 111 -0.25 -33.31 -22.49
CA ARG A 111 0.20 -32.15 -21.72
C ARG A 111 0.76 -31.06 -22.61
N PHE A 112 0.38 -29.82 -22.34
CA PHE A 112 0.78 -28.64 -23.12
C PHE A 112 1.22 -27.51 -22.22
N GLN A 113 2.32 -26.84 -22.58
CA GLN A 113 2.74 -25.62 -21.90
C GLN A 113 1.96 -24.43 -22.45
N VAL A 114 1.31 -23.67 -21.57
CA VAL A 114 0.55 -22.47 -21.90
C VAL A 114 1.13 -21.30 -21.12
N ALA A 115 1.30 -20.17 -21.81
CA ALA A 115 1.82 -18.94 -21.21
C ALA A 115 1.10 -17.73 -21.79
N GLU A 116 -0.07 -17.43 -21.23
CA GLU A 116 -0.87 -16.25 -21.56
C GLU A 116 -0.65 -15.16 -20.50
N SER A 117 -0.46 -13.94 -20.98
CA SER A 117 -0.33 -12.76 -20.11
C SER A 117 -0.88 -11.54 -20.84
N VAL A 118 -2.08 -11.11 -20.44
CA VAL A 118 -2.78 -10.00 -21.08
C VAL A 118 -3.10 -8.92 -20.05
N PRO A 119 -2.42 -7.77 -20.11
CA PRO A 119 -2.81 -6.64 -19.27
C PRO A 119 -4.04 -5.93 -19.85
N PHE A 120 -4.89 -5.41 -18.99
CA PHE A 120 -6.13 -4.72 -19.35
C PHE A 120 -6.51 -3.65 -18.33
N PHE A 121 -7.43 -2.77 -18.69
CA PHE A 121 -7.98 -1.74 -17.81
C PHE A 121 -9.43 -2.03 -17.44
N ALA A 122 -9.77 -1.76 -16.18
CA ALA A 122 -11.14 -1.81 -15.72
C ALA A 122 -11.85 -0.47 -15.88
N VAL A 123 -12.93 -0.47 -16.66
CA VAL A 123 -13.89 0.64 -16.89
C VAL A 123 -13.32 1.84 -17.66
N THR A 124 -12.11 2.29 -17.33
CA THR A 124 -11.41 3.41 -17.96
C THR A 124 -9.90 3.21 -17.83
N ASN A 125 -9.12 3.85 -18.71
CA ASN A 125 -7.67 3.95 -18.60
C ASN A 125 -7.20 5.33 -18.09
N ASP A 126 -8.12 6.13 -17.57
CA ASP A 126 -7.80 7.41 -16.93
C ASP A 126 -6.92 7.21 -15.70
N LEU A 127 -5.98 8.13 -15.51
CA LEU A 127 -5.02 8.06 -14.40
C LEU A 127 -5.71 8.33 -13.05
N PRO A 128 -5.33 7.66 -11.96
CA PRO A 128 -5.83 7.97 -10.62
C PRO A 128 -5.61 9.43 -10.20
N PRO A 129 -6.47 10.00 -9.34
CA PRO A 129 -6.18 11.26 -8.67
C PRO A 129 -4.88 11.18 -7.86
N LEU A 130 -4.14 12.29 -7.83
CA LEU A 130 -2.90 12.44 -7.06
C LEU A 130 -3.03 13.62 -6.12
N LEU A 131 -2.57 13.46 -4.88
CA LEU A 131 -2.35 14.59 -3.99
C LEU A 131 -1.10 15.36 -4.45
N THR A 132 -1.29 16.57 -4.97
CA THR A 132 -0.22 17.42 -5.52
C THR A 132 0.30 18.46 -4.53
N GLY A 133 -0.48 18.79 -3.50
CA GLY A 133 -0.08 19.77 -2.49
C GLY A 133 -0.83 19.63 -1.19
N VAL A 134 -0.16 19.98 -0.09
CA VAL A 134 -0.76 20.08 1.25
C VAL A 134 -0.25 21.36 1.89
N THR A 135 -1.17 22.13 2.47
CA THR A 135 -0.84 23.28 3.33
C THR A 135 -1.44 23.05 4.71
N PRO A 136 -0.65 23.10 5.79
CA PRO A 136 0.80 23.30 5.78
C PRO A 136 1.50 22.09 5.16
N VAL A 137 2.73 22.29 4.66
CA VAL A 137 3.56 21.18 4.20
C VAL A 137 3.78 20.19 5.36
N PRO A 138 4.02 18.90 5.11
CA PRO A 138 4.25 17.92 6.18
C PRO A 138 5.35 18.36 7.17
N GLY A 139 5.05 18.29 8.47
CA GLY A 139 5.89 18.81 9.56
C GLY A 139 5.83 20.33 9.74
N GLY A 140 5.05 21.02 8.91
CA GLY A 140 4.87 22.46 8.94
C GLY A 140 4.06 22.94 10.14
N ILE A 141 4.03 24.25 10.30
CA ILE A 141 3.35 24.92 11.40
C ILE A 141 2.00 25.45 10.93
N LEU A 142 0.98 25.30 11.77
CA LEU A 142 -0.38 25.78 11.54
C LEU A 142 -0.82 26.68 12.69
N GLY A 143 -1.47 27.81 12.39
CA GLY A 143 -2.16 28.59 13.41
C GLY A 143 -3.37 27.85 13.96
N SER A 144 -3.70 28.07 15.23
CA SER A 144 -4.80 27.34 15.90
C SER A 144 -6.19 27.49 15.26
N GLY A 145 -6.43 28.53 14.43
CA GLY A 145 -7.67 28.71 13.68
C GLY A 145 -7.52 28.53 12.16
N ASP A 146 -6.32 28.18 11.70
CA ASP A 146 -6.03 28.08 10.27
C ASP A 146 -6.54 26.75 9.69
N ALA A 147 -6.75 26.75 8.37
CA ALA A 147 -7.24 25.59 7.65
C ALA A 147 -6.08 24.68 7.20
N VAL A 148 -6.33 23.38 7.17
CA VAL A 148 -5.52 22.41 6.43
C VAL A 148 -6.11 22.28 5.03
N THR A 149 -5.30 22.44 3.99
CA THR A 149 -5.76 22.33 2.59
C THR A 149 -5.04 21.20 1.87
N PHE A 150 -5.80 20.40 1.12
CA PHE A 150 -5.29 19.34 0.26
C PHE A 150 -5.63 19.68 -1.19
N THR A 151 -4.63 19.67 -2.07
CA THR A 151 -4.79 19.94 -3.51
C THR A 151 -4.59 18.65 -4.28
N PHE A 152 -5.55 18.33 -5.15
CA PHE A 152 -5.55 17.14 -5.98
C PHE A 152 -5.32 17.50 -7.45
N SER A 153 -4.82 16.54 -8.23
CA SER A 153 -4.55 16.71 -9.66
C SER A 153 -5.79 16.82 -10.53
N LYS A 154 -6.98 16.52 -10.00
CA LYS A 154 -8.27 16.48 -10.71
C LYS A 154 -9.43 16.63 -9.73
N GLU A 155 -10.63 16.79 -10.28
CA GLU A 155 -11.87 16.94 -9.53
C GLU A 155 -12.21 15.68 -8.73
N MET A 156 -12.47 15.87 -7.44
CA MET A 156 -12.75 14.79 -6.49
C MET A 156 -14.25 14.56 -6.28
N ASP A 157 -14.63 13.38 -5.80
CA ASP A 157 -16.00 13.11 -5.37
C ASP A 157 -16.32 13.86 -4.07
N VAL A 158 -17.07 14.95 -4.23
CA VAL A 158 -17.49 15.85 -3.14
C VAL A 158 -18.68 15.32 -2.33
N THR A 159 -19.28 14.19 -2.74
CA THR A 159 -20.49 13.63 -2.10
C THR A 159 -20.18 12.57 -1.05
N SER A 160 -18.98 11.98 -1.10
CA SER A 160 -18.52 10.98 -0.13
C SER A 160 -18.35 11.57 1.28
N SER A 161 -18.61 10.75 2.31
CA SER A 161 -18.39 11.17 3.69
C SER A 161 -16.90 11.31 3.98
N ILE A 162 -16.49 12.44 4.54
CA ILE A 162 -15.08 12.71 4.85
C ILE A 162 -14.48 11.69 5.82
N ASP A 163 -15.28 11.15 6.74
CA ASP A 163 -14.83 10.23 7.79
C ASP A 163 -14.44 8.85 7.24
N ASP A 164 -14.90 8.50 6.04
CA ASP A 164 -14.57 7.22 5.41
C ASP A 164 -13.08 7.17 5.01
N TRP A 165 -12.52 8.32 4.61
CA TRP A 165 -11.20 8.38 3.98
C TRP A 165 -10.22 9.35 4.65
N LEU A 166 -10.65 10.35 5.42
CA LEU A 166 -9.75 11.20 6.20
C LEU A 166 -9.71 10.72 7.65
N ASN A 167 -8.50 10.53 8.17
CA ASN A 167 -8.27 10.33 9.60
C ASN A 167 -7.37 11.45 10.13
N LEU A 168 -7.69 12.00 11.30
CA LEU A 168 -6.91 13.00 12.02
C LEU A 168 -6.63 12.50 13.44
N SER A 169 -5.38 12.65 13.89
CA SER A 169 -4.98 12.32 15.26
C SER A 169 -4.09 13.40 15.84
N PRO A 170 -4.40 14.02 16.99
CA PRO A 170 -5.58 13.83 17.83
C PRO A 170 -6.89 14.04 17.08
N ASP A 171 -7.96 13.45 17.59
CA ASP A 171 -9.30 13.68 17.05
C ASP A 171 -9.69 15.15 17.20
N ALA A 172 -10.38 15.68 16.21
CA ALA A 172 -10.79 17.07 16.16
C ALA A 172 -12.12 17.23 15.44
N ASP A 173 -13.00 18.05 16.00
CA ASP A 173 -14.25 18.41 15.36
C ASP A 173 -13.97 19.38 14.21
N ILE A 174 -14.26 18.96 12.99
CA ILE A 174 -13.93 19.67 11.75
C ILE A 174 -15.17 20.02 10.92
N THR A 175 -14.97 21.02 10.08
CA THR A 175 -15.79 21.34 8.91
C THR A 175 -14.92 21.24 7.67
N HIS A 176 -15.52 20.92 6.54
CA HIS A 176 -14.81 20.87 5.28
C HIS A 176 -15.63 21.49 4.16
N GLU A 177 -14.92 21.98 3.15
CA GLU A 177 -15.51 22.45 1.89
C GLU A 177 -14.58 22.08 0.73
N TRP A 178 -15.18 21.86 -0.43
CA TRP A 178 -14.46 21.69 -1.68
C TRP A 178 -14.47 23.00 -2.46
N GLN A 179 -13.28 23.46 -2.86
CA GLN A 179 -13.05 24.66 -3.65
C GLN A 179 -12.44 24.31 -5.01
N SER A 180 -12.26 25.32 -5.87
CA SER A 180 -11.57 25.19 -7.16
C SER A 180 -12.14 24.06 -8.03
N ALA A 181 -13.47 24.04 -8.18
CA ALA A 181 -14.20 23.00 -8.90
C ALA A 181 -13.84 21.57 -8.42
N GLY A 182 -13.83 21.37 -7.10
CA GLY A 182 -13.62 20.04 -6.49
C GLY A 182 -12.17 19.56 -6.45
N THR A 183 -11.18 20.41 -6.74
CA THR A 183 -9.75 20.03 -6.73
C THR A 183 -9.05 20.36 -5.41
N VAL A 184 -9.63 21.23 -4.58
CA VAL A 184 -9.04 21.68 -3.32
C VAL A 184 -9.99 21.39 -2.17
N LEU A 185 -9.59 20.51 -1.26
CA LEU A 185 -10.28 20.29 0.00
C LEU A 185 -9.73 21.23 1.05
N VAL A 186 -10.61 21.97 1.72
CA VAL A 186 -10.26 22.87 2.82
C VAL A 186 -10.92 22.35 4.10
N VAL A 187 -10.10 21.96 5.08
CA VAL A 187 -10.52 21.44 6.38
C VAL A 187 -10.26 22.49 7.45
N ARG A 188 -11.30 22.90 8.18
CA ARG A 188 -11.24 23.88 9.27
C ARG A 188 -11.74 23.27 10.56
N PRO A 189 -11.12 23.59 11.70
CA PRO A 189 -11.61 23.07 12.96
C PRO A 189 -12.84 23.89 13.38
N ARG A 190 -13.88 23.25 13.94
CA ARG A 190 -15.07 23.96 14.45
C ARG A 190 -14.73 24.80 15.68
N THR A 191 -13.82 24.27 16.48
CA THR A 191 -13.20 24.93 17.63
C THR A 191 -11.70 24.96 17.38
N LEU A 192 -10.97 25.96 17.88
CA LEU A 192 -9.51 26.06 17.67
C LEU A 192 -8.80 24.71 17.88
N TRP A 193 -7.85 24.40 16.98
CA TRP A 193 -6.96 23.26 17.12
C TRP A 193 -6.25 23.28 18.48
N GLN A 194 -5.93 22.11 19.03
CA GLN A 194 -5.20 22.03 20.28
C GLN A 194 -3.80 22.64 20.12
N ALA A 195 -3.52 23.71 20.86
CA ALA A 195 -2.21 24.36 20.84
C ALA A 195 -1.08 23.42 21.27
N LEU A 196 0.09 23.55 20.62
CA LEU A 196 1.29 22.73 20.84
C LEU A 196 1.07 21.22 20.63
N ALA A 197 0.01 20.84 19.90
CA ALA A 197 -0.23 19.46 19.51
C ALA A 197 0.31 19.19 18.11
N LEU A 198 0.97 18.04 17.96
CA LEU A 198 1.32 17.48 16.67
C LEU A 198 0.12 16.67 16.18
N TYR A 199 -0.50 17.14 15.10
CA TYR A 199 -1.53 16.39 14.40
C TYR A 199 -0.90 15.53 13.31
N SER A 200 -1.36 14.30 13.17
CA SER A 200 -1.15 13.47 12.00
C SER A 200 -2.45 13.34 11.21
N TRP A 201 -2.32 13.26 9.90
CA TRP A 201 -3.44 13.02 8.99
C TRP A 201 -3.13 11.85 8.07
N THR A 202 -4.19 11.14 7.67
CA THR A 202 -4.15 10.06 6.70
C THR A 202 -5.31 10.21 5.72
N LEU A 203 -5.01 10.16 4.41
CA LEU A 203 -5.98 10.03 3.33
C LEU A 203 -5.92 8.61 2.78
N LYS A 204 -6.97 7.83 3.05
CA LYS A 204 -7.08 6.42 2.61
C LYS A 204 -7.42 6.35 1.12
N PRO A 205 -7.05 5.24 0.44
CA PRO A 205 -7.43 4.96 -0.95
C PRO A 205 -8.92 4.59 -1.11
N LEU A 206 -9.79 5.14 -0.27
CA LEU A 206 -11.25 5.12 -0.40
C LEU A 206 -11.79 6.41 -1.03
N LEU A 207 -11.02 7.51 -0.95
CA LEU A 207 -11.34 8.76 -1.64
C LEU A 207 -11.20 8.58 -3.15
N LYS A 208 -12.23 8.99 -3.89
CA LYS A 208 -12.34 8.83 -5.35
C LYS A 208 -12.41 10.18 -6.06
N ASP A 209 -12.08 10.17 -7.35
CA ASP A 209 -12.37 11.28 -8.25
C ASP A 209 -13.84 11.31 -8.69
N SER A 210 -14.26 12.37 -9.40
CA SER A 210 -15.64 12.50 -9.90
C SER A 210 -16.05 11.42 -10.90
N LEU A 211 -15.11 10.61 -11.40
CA LEU A 211 -15.34 9.46 -12.29
C LEU A 211 -15.35 8.11 -11.54
N GLY A 212 -15.16 8.15 -10.22
CA GLY A 212 -15.14 6.98 -9.35
C GLY A 212 -13.79 6.25 -9.27
N ILE A 213 -12.69 6.85 -9.73
CA ILE A 213 -11.34 6.29 -9.66
C ILE A 213 -10.74 6.64 -8.31
N ALA A 214 -10.32 5.63 -7.54
CA ALA A 214 -9.74 5.81 -6.21
C ALA A 214 -8.32 6.38 -6.25
N LEU A 215 -7.86 6.98 -5.15
CA LEU A 215 -6.43 7.28 -4.97
C LEU A 215 -5.61 5.99 -5.11
N SER A 216 -4.46 6.10 -5.79
CA SER A 216 -3.58 4.93 -6.04
C SER A 216 -2.85 4.42 -4.79
N ARG A 217 -2.81 5.22 -3.71
CA ARG A 217 -2.15 4.90 -2.46
C ARG A 217 -2.71 5.73 -1.32
N GLU A 218 -2.39 5.30 -0.11
CA GLU A 218 -2.55 6.12 1.09
C GLU A 218 -1.57 7.30 1.09
N TYR A 219 -2.02 8.47 1.55
CA TYR A 219 -1.17 9.62 1.82
C TYR A 219 -1.21 9.94 3.31
N THR A 220 -0.07 10.29 3.88
CA THR A 220 0.05 10.68 5.29
C THR A 220 0.91 11.93 5.44
N GLY A 221 0.70 12.63 6.54
CA GLY A 221 1.55 13.74 6.93
C GLY A 221 1.22 14.24 8.33
N THR A 222 1.91 15.29 8.73
CA THR A 222 1.77 15.88 10.06
C THR A 222 1.81 17.40 10.00
N PHE A 223 1.29 18.05 11.02
CA PHE A 223 1.48 19.48 11.25
C PHE A 223 1.48 19.80 12.74
N LEU A 224 2.24 20.82 13.13
CA LEU A 224 2.31 21.31 14.50
C LEU A 224 1.44 22.56 14.65
N VAL A 225 0.53 22.53 15.62
CA VAL A 225 -0.32 23.68 15.91
C VAL A 225 0.42 24.63 16.84
N GLN A 226 0.58 25.89 16.42
CA GLN A 226 1.17 26.93 17.24
C GLN A 226 0.26 27.35 18.39
N ASN A 227 0.87 27.77 19.50
CA ASN A 227 0.15 28.46 20.56
C ASN A 227 0.10 29.97 20.23
N PRO A 228 -1.07 30.56 19.96
CA PRO A 228 -1.17 32.00 19.74
C PRO A 228 -0.90 32.82 21.02
N ALA A 229 -1.04 32.22 22.21
CA ALA A 229 -0.93 32.90 23.50
C ALA A 229 0.45 32.73 24.19
N ALA A 230 1.34 31.88 23.66
CA ALA A 230 2.69 31.72 24.18
C ALA A 230 3.70 31.67 23.03
N PRO A 231 4.75 32.53 23.03
CA PRO A 231 5.83 32.40 22.05
C PRO A 231 6.48 31.01 22.16
N PRO A 232 6.99 30.45 21.05
CA PRO A 232 7.75 29.20 21.12
C PRO A 232 8.91 29.36 22.12
N PRO A 233 9.25 28.31 22.90
CA PRO A 233 10.32 28.41 23.88
C PRO A 233 11.63 28.74 23.16
N GLU A 234 12.28 29.82 23.57
CA GLU A 234 13.56 30.23 23.01
C GLU A 234 14.70 29.46 23.69
N VAL A 235 15.67 29.01 22.90
CA VAL A 235 16.92 28.47 23.43
C VAL A 235 17.63 29.60 24.20
N ALA A 236 17.74 29.43 25.52
CA ALA A 236 18.41 30.39 26.39
C ALA A 236 19.93 30.28 26.27
N SER A 237 20.46 29.06 26.15
CA SER A 237 21.89 28.82 26.03
C SER A 237 22.18 27.43 25.45
N LEU A 238 23.24 27.33 24.65
CA LEU A 238 23.87 26.07 24.28
C LEU A 238 25.24 25.99 24.95
N LYS A 239 25.50 24.94 25.75
CA LYS A 239 26.77 24.76 26.47
C LYS A 239 27.37 23.39 26.15
N PRO A 240 28.68 23.26 25.86
CA PRO A 240 29.30 21.95 25.76
C PRO A 240 29.25 21.21 27.11
N ALA A 241 28.95 19.90 27.08
CA ALA A 241 29.00 19.04 28.25
C ALA A 241 30.32 18.27 28.25
N ILE A 242 30.99 18.18 29.40
CA ILE A 242 32.01 17.14 29.61
C ILE A 242 31.35 16.07 30.46
N VAL A 243 31.29 14.83 29.95
CA VAL A 243 31.04 13.66 30.79
C VAL A 243 32.31 13.43 31.60
N ASP A 244 32.29 13.78 32.89
CA ASP A 244 33.30 13.28 33.81
C ASP A 244 32.90 11.84 34.18
N TRP A 245 33.68 10.87 33.70
CA TRP A 245 33.40 9.44 33.93
C TRP A 245 33.59 9.04 35.41
N GLU A 246 34.21 9.89 36.22
CA GLU A 246 34.48 9.65 37.64
C GLU A 246 33.42 10.33 38.55
N PHE A 247 32.83 11.46 38.12
CA PHE A 247 31.89 12.27 38.93
C PHE A 247 30.51 12.53 38.32
N GLY A 248 30.24 12.06 37.09
CA GLY A 248 29.00 12.34 36.37
C GLY A 248 28.97 13.74 35.74
N PHE A 249 27.78 14.32 35.54
CA PHE A 249 27.65 15.68 35.00
C PHE A 249 27.96 16.72 36.09
N PRO A 250 28.80 17.74 35.83
CA PRO A 250 29.09 18.78 36.81
C PRO A 250 27.85 19.62 37.13
N ASP A 251 27.76 20.10 38.39
CA ASP A 251 26.71 21.04 38.80
C ASP A 251 26.83 22.36 38.01
N THR A 252 25.69 22.83 37.50
CA THR A 252 25.57 23.92 36.53
C THR A 252 25.86 25.33 37.08
N SER A 253 26.37 25.41 38.31
CA SER A 253 26.64 26.62 39.07
C SER A 253 27.96 27.33 38.68
N TYR A 254 28.76 26.80 37.75
CA TYR A 254 30.02 27.41 37.29
C TYR A 254 29.99 27.85 35.81
N PRO A 255 30.31 29.12 35.48
CA PRO A 255 30.20 29.66 34.12
C PRO A 255 31.50 29.69 33.29
N GLU A 256 32.64 29.18 33.77
CA GLU A 256 33.92 29.43 33.10
C GLU A 256 34.32 28.35 32.07
N LEU A 257 34.22 28.72 30.80
CA LEU A 257 34.60 27.99 29.58
C LEU A 257 36.06 28.25 29.19
N THR A 258 37.04 27.54 29.75
CA THR A 258 38.44 27.70 29.28
C THR A 258 39.15 26.43 28.81
N ARG A 259 38.50 25.26 28.83
CA ARG A 259 39.06 24.05 28.19
C ARG A 259 37.96 23.12 27.70
N ALA A 260 37.53 23.28 26.44
CA ALA A 260 36.76 22.26 25.73
C ALA A 260 37.69 21.55 24.74
N ALA A 261 37.94 20.26 24.96
CA ALA A 261 38.77 19.41 24.08
C ALA A 261 37.95 18.31 23.37
N SER A 262 36.62 18.36 23.42
CA SER A 262 35.75 17.33 22.82
C SER A 262 34.49 17.95 22.23
N THR A 263 34.07 17.46 21.06
CA THR A 263 33.01 18.00 20.19
C THR A 263 31.74 17.15 20.17
N GLN A 264 31.54 16.21 21.10
CA GLN A 264 30.50 15.18 20.94
C GLN A 264 29.26 15.30 21.84
N ASP A 265 29.22 16.24 22.81
CA ASP A 265 28.03 16.42 23.67
C ASP A 265 27.64 17.89 23.86
N ALA A 266 26.33 18.18 23.79
CA ALA A 266 25.76 19.54 23.90
C ALA A 266 24.58 19.60 24.90
N TRP A 267 24.60 20.61 25.77
CA TRP A 267 23.47 21.03 26.60
C TRP A 267 22.62 22.06 25.86
N ILE A 268 21.30 21.90 25.90
CA ILE A 268 20.35 22.90 25.43
C ILE A 268 19.54 23.38 26.64
N GLY A 269 19.72 24.64 27.00
CA GLY A 269 18.90 25.34 28.00
C GLY A 269 17.80 26.14 27.31
N PHE A 270 16.61 26.14 27.89
CA PHE A 270 15.45 26.89 27.39
C PHE A 270 15.10 28.00 28.39
N LYS A 271 14.57 29.12 27.90
CA LYS A 271 14.15 30.24 28.78
C LYS A 271 12.95 29.86 29.65
N ASP A 272 12.11 28.98 29.12
CA ASP A 272 10.91 28.48 29.77
C ASP A 272 11.02 26.97 30.05
N ALA A 273 10.23 26.48 31.01
CA ALA A 273 10.12 25.05 31.27
C ALA A 273 9.56 24.34 30.03
N ILE A 274 10.34 23.43 29.45
CA ILE A 274 9.91 22.62 28.32
C ILE A 274 9.53 21.22 28.78
N ARG A 275 8.45 20.67 28.21
CA ARG A 275 8.11 19.26 28.36
C ARG A 275 8.69 18.49 27.18
N ILE A 276 9.75 17.71 27.43
CA ILE A 276 10.32 16.81 26.42
C ILE A 276 9.57 15.48 26.49
N ASN A 277 8.73 15.20 25.50
CA ASN A 277 8.12 13.88 25.35
C ASN A 277 9.03 13.01 24.48
N PHE A 278 9.77 12.10 25.11
CA PHE A 278 10.55 11.11 24.37
C PHE A 278 9.60 10.06 23.77
N LEU A 279 9.39 10.13 22.45
CA LEU A 279 8.69 9.08 21.71
C LEU A 279 9.65 7.92 21.39
N TYR A 280 10.02 7.14 22.41
CA TYR A 280 10.75 5.88 22.21
C TYR A 280 10.06 4.73 22.96
N ARG A 281 9.65 3.68 22.22
CA ARG A 281 9.45 2.35 22.81
C ARG A 281 10.83 1.81 23.17
N ILE A 282 11.14 1.76 24.46
CA ILE A 282 12.37 1.14 24.97
C ILE A 282 12.16 -0.40 24.95
N PRO A 283 12.96 -1.19 24.22
CA PRO A 283 12.95 -2.64 24.39
C PRO A 283 13.43 -3.02 25.80
N PRO A 284 12.97 -4.14 26.39
CA PRO A 284 13.11 -4.42 27.84
C PRO A 284 14.54 -4.55 28.38
N SER A 285 15.57 -4.45 27.54
CA SER A 285 16.96 -4.75 27.91
C SER A 285 17.87 -3.54 28.12
N LEU A 286 17.40 -2.29 28.01
CA LEU A 286 18.20 -1.11 28.40
C LEU A 286 17.62 -0.41 29.63
N HIS A 287 18.27 -0.63 30.77
CA HIS A 287 18.08 0.22 31.96
C HIS A 287 18.76 1.57 31.70
N SER A 288 18.00 2.57 31.29
CA SER A 288 18.43 3.97 31.41
C SER A 288 17.77 4.55 32.67
N ARG A 289 18.58 4.87 33.68
CA ARG A 289 18.16 5.70 34.82
C ARG A 289 18.16 7.14 34.35
N VAL A 290 16.98 7.71 34.15
CA VAL A 290 16.79 9.17 34.09
C VAL A 290 16.52 9.64 35.51
N THR A 291 17.50 10.26 36.15
CA THR A 291 17.29 10.94 37.43
C THR A 291 16.83 12.36 37.12
N LEU A 292 15.54 12.64 37.33
CA LEU A 292 15.04 14.00 37.35
C LEU A 292 15.43 14.64 38.69
N PRO A 293 16.01 15.85 38.73
CA PRO A 293 16.11 16.58 39.98
C PRO A 293 14.70 16.96 40.41
N ALA A 294 14.31 16.49 41.59
CA ALA A 294 13.09 16.92 42.25
C ALA A 294 13.24 18.40 42.60
N LEU A 295 12.53 19.28 41.90
CA LEU A 295 12.27 20.62 42.42
C LEU A 295 11.18 20.49 43.49
N ILE A 296 11.66 20.42 44.73
CA ILE A 296 10.87 20.50 45.95
C ILE A 296 10.08 21.81 45.90
N SER A 297 8.77 21.68 46.02
CA SER A 297 7.85 22.78 46.23
C SER A 297 7.94 23.32 47.66
N SER A 298 7.91 24.65 47.77
CA SER A 298 7.28 25.45 48.85
C SER A 298 8.12 25.76 50.10
N PRO A 299 7.78 26.84 50.86
CA PRO A 299 6.63 27.76 50.73
C PRO A 299 6.93 29.12 50.09
#